data_AF-A0A965NKU8-F1
#
_entry.id   AF-A0A965NKU8-F1
#
_cell.length_a   1.000
_cell.length_b   1.000
_cell.length_c   1.000
_cell.angle_alpha   90.00
_cell.angle_beta   90.00
_cell.angle_gamma   90.00
#
_symmetry.space_group_name_H-M   'P 1'
#
loop_
_entity.id
_entity.type
_entity.pdbx_description
1 polymer ?
#
loop_
_entity_poly.entity_id
_entity_poly.type
_entity_poly.pdbx_seq_one_letter_code
_entity_poly.pdbx_strand_id
1 'polypeptide(L)'
;MSVPPPIPSTFAKQNAPTYIIGHKNPDADAICSAIAYTAFKEALGQKGYVAARCGNSNARIDAIMQRFGATLPEFIGDVTPRVEDIMQCNPYVISSDDTCAHALELLDKHDLRALPVVSRQGQLEGYVSIFGLGDYFIPKPKRT
;
A
#
# COMPACT_ATOMS: atom_id res chain seq x y z
N MET A 1 -0.70 21.42 26.20
CA MET A 1 -1.26 21.17 24.86
C MET A 1 -1.22 19.67 24.67
N SER A 2 -2.37 19.00 24.75
CA SER A 2 -2.45 17.54 24.65
C SER A 2 -2.70 17.22 23.19
N VAL A 3 -1.72 16.59 22.53
CA VAL A 3 -1.93 15.95 21.23
C VAL A 3 -3.12 14.98 21.37
N PRO A 4 -4.11 15.00 20.47
CA PRO A 4 -5.21 14.05 20.53
C PRO A 4 -4.65 12.62 20.47
N PRO A 5 -5.24 11.67 21.22
CA PRO A 5 -4.73 10.30 21.28
C PRO A 5 -4.71 9.67 19.88
N PRO A 6 -3.67 8.87 19.55
CA PRO A 6 -3.59 8.19 18.28
C PRO A 6 -4.81 7.28 18.09
N ILE A 7 -5.39 7.29 16.90
CA ILE A 7 -6.50 6.42 16.56
C ILE A 7 -5.96 4.98 16.58
N PRO A 8 -6.55 4.06 17.36
CA PRO A 8 -6.05 2.68 17.43
C PRO A 8 -6.08 2.05 16.03
N SER A 9 -4.92 1.54 15.61
CA SER A 9 -4.77 0.87 14.31
C SER A 9 -5.43 -0.51 14.36
N THR A 10 -6.64 -0.64 13.82
CA THR A 10 -7.35 -1.94 13.71
C THR A 10 -6.79 -2.84 12.59
N PHE A 11 -5.88 -2.33 11.76
CA PHE A 11 -5.29 -3.06 10.63
C PHE A 11 -4.09 -3.91 11.06
N ALA A 12 -4.34 -4.88 11.93
CA ALA A 12 -3.36 -5.93 12.16
C ALA A 12 -3.18 -6.73 10.86
N LYS A 13 -1.96 -6.73 10.30
CA LYS A 13 -1.60 -7.61 9.17
C LYS A 13 -1.91 -9.05 9.58
N GLN A 14 -2.95 -9.64 9.00
CA GLN A 14 -3.19 -11.07 9.14
C GLN A 14 -2.00 -11.82 8.53
N ASN A 15 -1.70 -13.04 9.04
CA ASN A 15 -0.71 -13.95 8.47
C ASN A 15 -1.18 -14.46 7.09
N ALA A 16 -1.24 -13.58 6.10
CA ALA A 16 -1.56 -13.92 4.73
C ALA A 16 -0.34 -14.57 4.07
N PRO A 17 -0.54 -15.57 3.21
CA PRO A 17 0.55 -16.15 2.43
C PRO A 17 1.19 -15.08 1.52
N THR A 18 2.51 -15.17 1.34
CA THR A 18 3.23 -14.41 0.33
C THR A 18 3.13 -15.13 -1.00
N TYR A 19 2.40 -14.53 -1.95
CA TYR A 19 2.26 -15.10 -3.28
C TYR A 19 3.50 -14.83 -4.14
N ILE A 20 3.97 -15.88 -4.81
CA ILE A 20 5.03 -15.81 -5.82
C ILE A 20 4.36 -15.85 -7.18
N ILE A 21 4.45 -14.75 -7.91
CA ILE A 21 3.86 -14.57 -9.24
C ILE A 21 4.92 -14.19 -10.25
N GLY A 22 4.73 -14.62 -11.50
CA GLY A 22 5.44 -14.06 -12.65
C GLY A 22 4.77 -12.78 -13.16
N HIS A 23 4.85 -12.51 -14.46
CA HIS A 23 4.18 -11.35 -15.05
C HIS A 23 2.66 -11.55 -15.21
N LYS A 24 1.96 -10.43 -15.41
CA LYS A 24 0.48 -10.34 -15.47
C LYS A 24 -0.16 -11.31 -16.46
N ASN A 25 0.41 -11.47 -17.65
CA ASN A 25 -0.08 -12.39 -18.68
C ASN A 25 0.85 -13.60 -18.80
N PRO A 26 0.72 -14.62 -17.95
CA PRO A 26 1.75 -15.62 -17.72
C PRO A 26 2.05 -16.45 -18.98
N ASP A 27 3.33 -16.67 -19.22
CA ASP A 27 3.84 -17.70 -20.13
C ASP A 27 4.34 -18.91 -19.33
N ALA A 28 4.86 -19.91 -20.05
CA ALA A 28 5.30 -21.16 -19.42
C ALA A 28 6.45 -20.92 -18.43
N ASP A 29 7.38 -20.02 -18.75
CA ASP A 29 8.51 -19.66 -17.90
C ASP A 29 8.07 -18.86 -16.66
N ALA A 30 7.09 -17.96 -16.76
CA ALA A 30 6.50 -17.31 -15.60
C ALA A 30 5.88 -18.32 -14.62
N ILE A 31 5.09 -19.28 -15.13
CA ILE A 31 4.47 -20.32 -14.30
C ILE A 31 5.53 -21.24 -13.67
N CYS A 32 6.46 -21.75 -14.49
CA CYS A 32 7.50 -22.65 -14.02
C CYS A 32 8.43 -21.97 -13.00
N SER A 33 8.76 -20.68 -13.20
CA SER A 33 9.58 -19.91 -12.27
C SER A 33 8.87 -19.72 -10.93
N ALA A 34 7.57 -19.43 -10.93
CA ALA A 34 6.80 -19.30 -9.70
C ALA A 34 6.75 -20.61 -8.89
N ILE A 35 6.52 -21.74 -9.57
CA ILE A 35 6.53 -23.07 -8.96
C ILE A 35 7.94 -23.40 -8.41
N ALA A 36 8.97 -23.24 -9.24
CA ALA A 36 10.34 -23.57 -8.87
C ALA A 36 10.84 -22.72 -7.70
N TYR A 37 10.51 -21.43 -7.68
CA TYR A 37 10.90 -20.54 -6.59
C TYR A 37 10.16 -20.87 -5.29
N THR A 38 8.89 -21.28 -5.37
CA THR A 38 8.13 -21.74 -4.19
C THR A 38 8.76 -23.02 -3.61
N ALA A 39 9.07 -24.00 -4.46
CA ALA A 39 9.75 -25.23 -4.04
C ALA A 39 11.15 -24.95 -3.44
N PHE A 40 11.89 -24.00 -4.02
CA PHE A 40 13.17 -23.55 -3.48
C PHE A 40 13.02 -22.93 -2.08
N LYS A 41 12.01 -22.09 -1.87
CA LYS A 41 11.70 -21.48 -0.56
C LYS A 41 11.35 -22.53 0.49
N GLU A 42 10.54 -23.51 0.12
CA GLU A 42 10.18 -24.63 0.98
C GLU A 42 11.42 -25.47 1.35
N ALA A 43 12.30 -25.76 0.38
CA ALA A 43 13.55 -26.48 0.62
C ALA A 43 14.51 -25.73 1.56
N LEU A 44 14.43 -24.39 1.62
CA LEU A 44 15.14 -23.57 2.61
C LEU A 44 14.46 -23.53 3.99
N GLY A 45 13.37 -24.24 4.18
CA GLY A 45 12.58 -24.23 5.41
C GLY A 45 11.72 -22.97 5.59
N GLN A 46 11.60 -22.13 4.55
CA GLN A 46 10.78 -20.92 4.60
C GLN A 46 9.32 -21.28 4.30
N LYS A 47 8.42 -20.92 5.23
CA LYS A 47 6.98 -21.23 5.12
C LYS A 47 6.18 -19.99 4.72
N GLY A 48 4.96 -20.21 4.24
CA GLY A 48 4.03 -19.14 3.89
C GLY A 48 4.20 -18.59 2.47
N TYR A 49 4.89 -19.31 1.59
CA TYR A 49 5.02 -18.95 0.18
C TYR A 49 4.11 -19.84 -0.68
N VAL A 50 3.37 -19.23 -1.59
CA VAL A 50 2.43 -19.94 -2.47
C VAL A 50 2.62 -19.49 -3.92
N ALA A 51 2.80 -20.43 -4.84
CA ALA A 51 2.87 -20.13 -6.26
C ALA A 51 1.48 -19.69 -6.77
N ALA A 52 1.43 -18.59 -7.50
CA ALA A 52 0.22 -18.07 -8.11
C ALA A 52 0.46 -17.55 -9.53
N ARG A 53 -0.63 -17.31 -10.26
CA ARG A 53 -0.66 -16.77 -11.62
C ARG A 53 -1.67 -15.63 -11.73
N CYS A 54 -1.34 -14.59 -12.49
CA CYS A 54 -2.21 -13.42 -12.66
C CYS A 54 -3.04 -13.41 -13.96
N GLY A 55 -2.91 -14.46 -14.78
CA GLY A 55 -3.64 -14.59 -16.02
C GLY A 55 -4.00 -16.04 -16.32
N ASN A 56 -4.78 -16.24 -17.37
CA ASN A 56 -5.21 -17.57 -17.82
C ASN A 56 -4.04 -18.42 -18.30
N SER A 57 -4.15 -19.75 -18.13
CA SER A 57 -3.24 -20.67 -18.81
C SER A 57 -3.55 -20.71 -20.31
N ASN A 58 -2.63 -21.31 -21.05
CA ASN A 58 -2.76 -21.59 -22.47
C ASN A 58 -2.37 -23.05 -22.75
N ALA A 59 -2.66 -23.54 -23.96
CA ALA A 59 -2.42 -24.93 -24.33
C ALA A 59 -0.96 -25.39 -24.13
N ARG A 60 0.03 -24.48 -24.24
CA ARG A 60 1.43 -24.80 -23.98
C ARG A 60 1.69 -25.01 -22.48
N ILE A 61 1.18 -24.13 -21.64
CA ILE A 61 1.27 -24.25 -20.18
C ILE A 61 0.59 -25.55 -19.73
N ASP A 62 -0.63 -25.81 -20.20
CA ASP A 62 -1.41 -26.99 -19.82
C ASP A 62 -0.70 -28.28 -20.24
N ALA A 63 -0.13 -28.32 -21.45
CA ALA A 63 0.64 -29.46 -21.93
C ALA A 63 1.90 -29.73 -21.08
N ILE A 64 2.61 -28.68 -20.65
CA ILE A 64 3.77 -28.80 -19.76
C ILE A 64 3.33 -29.33 -18.39
N MET A 65 2.30 -28.74 -17.78
CA MET A 65 1.78 -29.16 -16.48
C MET A 65 1.34 -30.63 -16.52
N GLN A 66 0.60 -31.03 -17.56
CA GLN A 66 0.15 -32.41 -17.75
C GLN A 66 1.33 -33.38 -17.97
N ARG A 67 2.35 -32.98 -18.74
CA ARG A 67 3.52 -33.82 -19.02
C ARG A 67 4.32 -34.14 -17.76
N PHE A 68 4.43 -33.18 -16.84
CA PHE A 68 5.21 -33.32 -15.60
C PHE A 68 4.34 -33.66 -14.37
N GLY A 69 3.03 -33.79 -14.53
CA GLY A 69 2.10 -34.04 -13.43
C GLY A 69 2.03 -32.92 -12.40
N ALA A 70 2.40 -31.69 -12.79
CA ALA A 70 2.37 -30.52 -11.93
C ALA A 70 0.98 -29.88 -11.93
N THR A 71 0.56 -29.34 -10.78
CA THR A 71 -0.69 -28.59 -10.66
C THR A 71 -0.50 -27.15 -11.11
N LEU A 72 -1.48 -26.61 -11.83
CA LEU A 72 -1.48 -25.21 -12.21
C LEU A 72 -1.56 -24.33 -10.96
N PRO A 73 -0.75 -23.25 -10.85
CA PRO A 73 -0.79 -22.34 -9.71
C PRO A 73 -2.16 -21.66 -9.53
N GLU A 74 -2.42 -21.21 -8.30
CA GLU A 74 -3.63 -20.48 -7.93
C GLU A 74 -3.80 -19.22 -8.80
N PHE A 75 -5.01 -18.96 -9.28
CA PHE A 75 -5.29 -17.77 -10.07
C PHE A 75 -5.65 -16.57 -9.21
N ILE A 76 -4.87 -15.50 -9.31
CA ILE A 76 -5.12 -14.21 -8.66
C ILE A 76 -5.43 -13.18 -9.73
N GLY A 77 -6.72 -12.92 -9.92
CA GLY A 77 -7.20 -12.02 -10.97
C GLY A 77 -7.00 -10.53 -10.69
N ASP A 78 -6.85 -10.14 -9.41
CA ASP A 78 -6.64 -8.76 -9.00
C ASP A 78 -5.50 -8.66 -7.99
N VAL A 79 -4.48 -7.91 -8.37
CA VAL A 79 -3.32 -7.57 -7.54
C VAL A 79 -3.20 -6.05 -7.36
N THR A 80 -4.28 -5.33 -7.66
CA THR A 80 -4.34 -3.88 -7.46
C THR A 80 -4.29 -3.59 -5.97
N PRO A 81 -3.37 -2.71 -5.52
CA PRO A 81 -3.27 -2.40 -4.11
C PRO A 81 -4.54 -1.68 -3.64
N ARG A 82 -5.05 -2.08 -2.48
CA ARG A 82 -6.17 -1.43 -1.81
C ARG A 82 -5.65 -0.23 -1.01
N VAL A 83 -6.56 0.67 -0.63
CA VAL A 83 -6.23 1.82 0.22
C VAL A 83 -5.56 1.36 1.51
N GLU A 84 -6.06 0.28 2.12
CA GLU A 84 -5.51 -0.30 3.35
C GLU A 84 -4.07 -0.82 3.20
N ASP A 85 -3.66 -1.22 1.99
CA ASP A 85 -2.30 -1.73 1.72
C ASP A 85 -1.26 -0.61 1.61
N ILE A 86 -1.70 0.61 1.26
CA ILE A 86 -0.82 1.76 0.98
C ILE A 86 -0.90 2.81 2.09
N MET A 87 -2.06 2.97 2.72
CA MET A 87 -2.31 4.09 3.63
C MET A 87 -1.39 4.07 4.84
N GLN A 88 -0.97 5.26 5.26
CA GLN A 88 -0.27 5.41 6.53
C GLN A 88 -1.24 5.19 7.69
N CYS A 89 -1.02 4.14 8.46
CA CYS A 89 -1.71 3.91 9.71
C CYS A 89 -1.20 4.94 10.74
N ASN A 90 -2.12 5.70 11.34
CA ASN A 90 -1.83 6.78 12.29
C ASN A 90 -1.06 7.98 11.67
N PRO A 91 -1.71 8.80 10.83
CA PRO A 91 -1.11 10.02 10.28
C PRO A 91 -0.86 11.06 11.38
N TYR A 92 0.06 11.99 11.13
CA TYR A 92 0.17 13.20 11.95
C TYR A 92 -1.07 14.06 11.72
N VAL A 93 -1.66 14.57 12.79
CA VAL A 93 -2.91 15.33 12.76
C VAL A 93 -2.74 16.64 13.52
N ILE A 94 -3.51 17.67 13.16
CA ILE A 94 -3.60 18.94 13.88
C ILE A 94 -5.05 19.20 14.30
N SER A 95 -5.26 20.04 15.31
CA SER A 95 -6.58 20.52 15.69
C SER A 95 -6.93 21.84 15.00
N SER A 96 -8.21 22.17 14.90
CA SER A 96 -8.67 23.50 14.44
C SER A 96 -8.22 24.64 15.37
N ASP A 97 -7.84 24.32 16.60
CA ASP A 97 -7.25 25.26 17.56
C ASP A 97 -5.73 25.51 17.33
N ASP A 98 -5.07 24.72 16.47
CA ASP A 98 -3.63 24.84 16.23
C ASP A 98 -3.27 26.01 15.29
N THR A 99 -2.10 26.61 15.53
CA THR A 99 -1.61 27.70 14.69
C THR A 99 -1.09 27.20 13.34
N CYS A 100 -1.19 28.02 12.31
CA CYS A 100 -0.58 27.74 11.00
C CYS A 100 0.94 27.56 11.08
N ALA A 101 1.62 28.23 12.02
CA ALA A 101 3.05 28.05 12.25
C ALA A 101 3.37 26.63 12.75
N HIS A 102 2.55 26.10 13.67
CA HIS A 102 2.68 24.71 14.13
C HIS A 102 2.41 23.71 13.00
N ALA A 103 1.41 23.98 12.16
CA ALA A 103 1.16 23.16 10.97
C ALA A 103 2.36 23.16 10.01
N LEU A 104 2.98 24.31 9.74
CA LEU A 104 4.19 24.41 8.91
C LEU A 104 5.38 23.66 9.52
N GLU A 105 5.57 23.77 10.83
CA GLU A 105 6.63 23.03 11.53
C GLU A 105 6.45 21.52 11.37
N LEU A 106 5.23 21.00 11.52
CA LEU A 106 4.95 19.58 11.34
C LEU A 106 5.11 19.13 9.88
N LEU A 107 4.70 19.95 8.92
CA LEU A 107 4.89 19.66 7.50
C LEU A 107 6.38 19.56 7.15
N ASP A 108 7.20 20.50 7.61
CA ASP A 108 8.64 20.53 7.34
C ASP A 108 9.38 19.40 8.09
N LYS A 109 9.11 19.24 9.39
CA LYS A 109 9.78 18.24 10.24
C LYS A 109 9.56 16.80 9.81
N HIS A 110 8.39 16.49 9.25
CA HIS A 110 8.01 15.14 8.87
C HIS A 110 7.96 14.93 7.35
N ASP A 111 8.44 15.90 6.56
CA ASP A 111 8.40 15.89 5.09
C ASP A 111 7.00 15.56 4.54
N LEU A 112 5.98 16.20 5.12
CA LEU A 112 4.59 16.00 4.77
C LEU A 112 4.10 17.12 3.86
N ARG A 113 3.23 16.77 2.91
CA ARG A 113 2.60 17.74 2.00
C ARG A 113 1.25 18.27 2.51
N ALA A 114 0.60 17.52 3.39
CA ALA A 114 -0.67 17.87 3.99
C ALA A 114 -0.85 17.21 5.37
N LEU A 115 -1.62 17.89 6.22
CA LEU A 115 -2.03 17.42 7.54
C LEU A 115 -3.57 17.40 7.61
N PRO A 116 -4.20 16.30 8.02
CA PRO A 116 -5.61 16.29 8.40
C PRO A 116 -5.83 17.15 9.65
N VAL A 117 -6.94 17.90 9.63
CA VAL A 117 -7.45 18.65 10.78
C VAL A 117 -8.54 17.81 11.45
N VAL A 118 -8.35 17.49 12.72
CA VAL A 118 -9.27 16.65 13.49
C VAL A 118 -9.85 17.41 14.68
N SER A 119 -11.13 17.18 14.94
CA SER A 119 -11.81 17.72 16.12
C SER A 119 -11.29 17.03 17.38
N ARG A 120 -11.59 17.62 18.56
CA ARG A 120 -11.29 16.98 19.86
C ARG A 120 -11.99 15.62 20.05
N GLN A 121 -13.02 15.34 19.27
CA GLN A 121 -13.75 14.06 19.26
C GLN A 121 -13.18 13.07 18.23
N GLY A 122 -12.06 13.39 17.58
CA GLY A 122 -11.41 12.53 16.58
C GLY A 122 -12.11 12.51 15.23
N GLN A 123 -13.00 13.47 14.95
CA GLN A 123 -13.68 13.58 13.66
C GLN A 123 -12.86 14.42 12.69
N LEU A 124 -12.77 14.00 11.43
CA LEU A 124 -12.09 14.78 10.40
C LEU A 124 -12.88 16.05 10.07
N GLU A 125 -12.30 17.22 10.35
CA GLU A 125 -12.89 18.52 10.03
C GLU A 125 -12.38 19.07 8.69
N GLY A 126 -11.19 18.65 8.26
CA GLY A 126 -10.61 19.09 6.98
C GLY A 126 -9.15 18.68 6.83
N TYR A 127 -8.42 19.40 5.99
CA TYR A 127 -6.97 19.24 5.86
C TYR A 127 -6.31 20.58 5.51
N VAL A 128 -5.05 20.72 5.87
CA VAL A 128 -4.20 21.85 5.53
C VAL A 128 -3.01 21.34 4.72
N SER A 129 -2.69 21.98 3.61
CA SER A 129 -1.55 21.62 2.77
C SER A 129 -0.52 22.73 2.73
N ILE A 130 0.73 22.38 2.41
CA ILE A 130 1.81 23.36 2.24
C ILE A 130 1.46 24.41 1.17
N PHE A 131 0.78 24.00 0.10
CA PHE A 131 0.30 24.91 -0.95
C PHE A 131 -0.81 25.83 -0.45
N GLY A 132 -1.75 25.31 0.35
CA GLY A 132 -2.83 26.11 0.93
C GLY A 132 -2.31 27.18 1.90
N LEU A 133 -1.33 26.82 2.74
CA LEU A 133 -0.66 27.79 3.61
C LEU A 133 0.19 28.78 2.82
N GLY A 134 0.91 28.30 1.80
CA GLY A 134 1.70 29.16 0.90
C GLY A 134 0.85 30.23 0.23
N ASP A 135 -0.32 29.88 -0.29
CA ASP A 135 -1.26 30.83 -0.91
C ASP A 135 -1.81 31.86 0.09
N TYR A 136 -1.90 31.51 1.37
CA TYR A 136 -2.36 32.41 2.42
C TYR A 136 -1.27 33.40 2.86
N PHE A 137 -0.03 32.91 3.00
CA PHE A 137 1.09 33.72 3.49
C PHE A 137 1.84 34.49 2.38
N ILE A 138 1.82 33.99 1.14
CA ILE A 138 2.51 34.62 0.01
C ILE A 138 1.49 35.48 -0.76
N PRO A 139 1.58 36.82 -0.71
CA PRO A 139 0.68 37.67 -1.46
C PRO A 139 0.86 37.44 -2.97
N LYS A 140 -0.23 37.13 -3.66
CA LYS A 140 -0.21 36.96 -5.12
C LYS A 140 0.00 38.32 -5.78
N PRO A 141 0.95 38.45 -6.73
CA PRO A 141 1.13 39.71 -7.46
C PRO A 141 -0.17 40.04 -8.21
N LYS A 142 -0.64 41.28 -8.09
CA LYS A 142 -1.82 41.76 -8.84
C LYS A 142 -1.47 41.70 -10.33
N ARG A 143 -2.23 40.93 -11.13
CA ARG A 143 -2.19 41.03 -12.58
C ARG A 143 -2.73 42.40 -12.98
N THR A 144 -1.83 43.30 -13.38
CA THR A 144 -2.12 44.51 -14.15
C THR A 144 -2.42 44.17 -15.59
#